data_AF-A0A3M1FF75-F1
#
_entry.id   AF-A0A3M1FF75-F1
#
_cell.length_a   1.000
_cell.length_b   1.000
_cell.length_c   1.000
_cell.angle_alpha   90.00
_cell.angle_beta   90.00
_cell.angle_gamma   90.00
#
_symmetry.space_group_name_H-M   'P 1'
#
loop_
_entity.id
_entity.type
_entity.pdbx_description
1 polymer ?
#
loop_
_entity_poly.entity_id
_entity_poly.type
_entity_poly.pdbx_seq_one_letter_code
_entity_poly.pdbx_strand_id
1 'polypeptide(L)'
;MKQAPQIKKCVDWLRKQRLALGFGLVDLAEHARLDAGQISRLETGQSDLTITTLVKISRALSIPSETVAAFLSLNLSPFKAREAALERIRRGAASRSSARSLFLEDLLRLHFSYQTYSQEFQALFLEWYKAARLALILPTRQSAIFQAMEGQAPLPYPPSMSAQDIQDIFFAGGTLIFQDASAYLRGWRQENNLGVRQVAREAGLSLTVYHRLDVGKTEKVKVSTLLALQQFAGDKHPIFPIFWAAALFQAGIDELHPDSPPVRWGQEAWRFAEVMQKITRYAHSAGEPYLTQWL
;
A
#
# COMPACT_ATOMS: atom_id res chain seq x y z
N MET A 1 11.52 7.38 -23.76
CA MET A 1 11.29 5.92 -23.92
C MET A 1 9.86 5.72 -24.38
N LYS A 2 9.61 4.89 -25.41
CA LYS A 2 8.24 4.56 -25.81
C LYS A 2 7.57 3.76 -24.68
N GLN A 3 6.33 4.08 -24.31
CA GLN A 3 5.57 3.27 -23.35
C GLN A 3 5.44 1.83 -23.87
N ALA A 4 5.53 0.85 -22.97
CA ALA A 4 5.28 -0.54 -23.31
C ALA A 4 3.87 -0.67 -23.92
N PRO A 5 3.66 -1.45 -25.01
CA PRO A 5 2.38 -1.53 -25.71
C PRO A 5 1.18 -1.83 -24.80
N GLN A 6 1.39 -2.66 -23.77
CA GLN A 6 0.36 -3.02 -22.80
C GLN A 6 -0.08 -1.83 -21.92
N ILE A 7 0.84 -0.94 -21.54
CA ILE A 7 0.53 0.25 -20.74
C ILE A 7 -0.28 1.24 -21.56
N LYS A 8 0.10 1.46 -22.82
CA LYS A 8 -0.68 2.30 -23.73
C LYS A 8 -2.11 1.77 -23.87
N LYS A 9 -2.27 0.46 -24.08
CA LYS A 9 -3.59 -0.19 -24.13
C LYS A 9 -4.39 0.02 -22.84
N CYS A 10 -3.75 -0.04 -21.68
CA CYS A 10 -4.40 0.21 -20.39
C CYS A 10 -4.88 1.66 -20.26
N VAL A 11 -4.05 2.64 -20.62
CA VAL A 11 -4.43 4.05 -20.63
C VAL A 11 -5.58 4.31 -21.61
N ASP A 12 -5.50 3.77 -22.83
CA ASP A 12 -6.56 3.88 -23.83
C ASP A 12 -7.88 3.25 -23.33
N TRP A 13 -7.80 2.13 -22.61
CA TRP A 13 -8.95 1.49 -21.99
C TRP A 13 -9.56 2.34 -20.87
N LEU A 14 -8.75 2.88 -19.95
CA LEU A 14 -9.23 3.79 -18.89
C LEU A 14 -9.91 5.03 -19.49
N ARG A 15 -9.34 5.60 -20.56
CA ARG A 15 -9.95 6.71 -21.31
C ARG A 15 -11.31 6.34 -21.86
N LYS A 16 -11.47 5.14 -22.43
CA LYS A 16 -12.77 4.65 -22.93
C LYS A 16 -13.78 4.49 -21.78
N GLN A 17 -13.37 3.95 -20.64
CA GLN A 17 -14.24 3.83 -19.46
C GLN A 17 -14.71 5.22 -18.97
N ARG A 18 -13.79 6.18 -18.87
CA ARG A 18 -14.11 7.58 -18.53
C ARG A 18 -15.16 8.17 -19.46
N LEU A 19 -14.95 8.07 -20.78
CA LEU A 19 -15.88 8.61 -21.77
C LEU A 19 -17.25 7.91 -21.75
N ALA A 20 -17.29 6.60 -21.48
CA ALA A 20 -18.55 5.86 -21.37
C ALA A 20 -19.39 6.30 -20.17
N LEU A 21 -18.76 6.77 -19.08
CA LEU A 21 -19.43 7.36 -17.92
C LEU A 21 -19.77 8.85 -18.10
N GLY A 22 -19.48 9.44 -19.28
CA GLY A 22 -19.73 10.86 -19.55
C GLY A 22 -18.76 11.81 -18.83
N PHE A 23 -17.68 11.31 -18.22
CA PHE A 23 -16.73 12.16 -17.50
C PHE A 23 -15.81 12.91 -18.46
N GLY A 24 -15.74 14.24 -18.31
CA GLY A 24 -14.67 15.07 -18.82
C GLY A 24 -13.35 14.85 -18.08
N LEU A 25 -12.30 15.56 -18.51
CA LEU A 25 -11.01 15.51 -17.82
C LEU A 25 -11.09 16.13 -16.42
N VAL A 26 -11.85 17.22 -16.27
CA VAL A 26 -12.04 17.93 -14.99
C VAL A 26 -12.84 17.05 -14.01
N ASP A 27 -13.92 16.41 -14.48
CA ASP A 27 -14.74 15.54 -13.64
C ASP A 27 -13.91 14.37 -13.10
N LEU A 28 -13.16 13.67 -13.97
CA LEU A 28 -12.30 12.57 -13.50
C LEU A 28 -11.20 13.09 -12.57
N ALA A 29 -10.61 14.26 -12.83
CA ALA A 29 -9.57 14.84 -12.00
C ALA A 29 -10.08 15.09 -10.56
N GLU A 30 -11.28 15.63 -10.43
CA GLU A 30 -11.93 15.85 -9.14
C GLU A 30 -12.19 14.54 -8.40
N HIS A 31 -12.82 13.56 -9.06
CA HIS A 31 -13.16 12.27 -8.47
C HIS A 31 -11.91 11.44 -8.10
N ALA A 32 -10.88 11.46 -8.96
CA ALA A 32 -9.63 10.72 -8.75
C ALA A 32 -8.64 11.48 -7.85
N ARG A 33 -8.91 12.76 -7.53
CA ARG A 33 -7.99 13.65 -6.82
C ARG A 33 -6.61 13.69 -7.49
N LEU A 34 -6.65 14.03 -8.76
CA LEU A 34 -5.51 14.24 -9.63
C LEU A 34 -5.62 15.61 -10.28
N ASP A 35 -4.53 16.07 -10.86
CA ASP A 35 -4.56 17.24 -11.75
C ASP A 35 -5.16 16.84 -13.11
N ALA A 36 -6.04 17.67 -13.69
CA ALA A 36 -6.61 17.42 -15.01
C ALA A 36 -5.50 17.38 -16.08
N GLY A 37 -4.46 18.21 -15.92
CA GLY A 37 -3.26 18.16 -16.76
C GLY A 37 -2.51 16.83 -16.65
N GLN A 38 -2.45 16.23 -15.46
CA GLN A 38 -1.87 14.90 -15.26
C GLN A 38 -2.65 13.83 -16.04
N ILE A 39 -3.98 13.84 -16.00
CA ILE A 39 -4.81 12.89 -16.77
C ILE A 39 -4.60 13.10 -18.26
N SER A 40 -4.62 14.35 -18.74
CA SER A 40 -4.35 14.67 -20.15
C SER A 40 -2.99 14.17 -20.62
N ARG A 41 -1.93 14.41 -19.83
CA ARG A 41 -0.57 13.91 -20.15
C ARG A 41 -0.50 12.39 -20.16
N LEU A 42 -1.27 11.70 -19.31
CA LEU A 42 -1.34 10.24 -19.33
C LEU A 42 -2.01 9.76 -20.63
N GLU A 43 -3.20 10.27 -20.95
CA GLU A 43 -3.97 9.89 -22.14
C GLU A 43 -3.26 10.20 -23.47
N THR A 44 -2.38 11.20 -23.49
CA THR A 44 -1.56 11.56 -24.66
C THR A 44 -0.18 10.86 -24.69
N GLY A 45 0.14 10.05 -23.67
CA GLY A 45 1.42 9.35 -23.56
C GLY A 45 2.62 10.24 -23.17
N GLN A 46 2.37 11.48 -22.75
CA GLN A 46 3.37 12.43 -22.24
C GLN A 46 3.81 12.13 -20.79
N SER A 47 3.11 11.26 -20.08
CA SER A 47 3.46 10.84 -18.72
C SER A 47 3.26 9.33 -18.55
N ASP A 48 4.09 8.71 -17.73
CA ASP A 48 3.97 7.28 -17.40
C ASP A 48 2.88 7.04 -16.34
N LEU A 49 2.18 5.92 -16.49
CA LEU A 49 1.18 5.49 -15.52
C LEU A 49 1.85 4.91 -14.26
N THR A 50 1.57 5.51 -13.10
CA THR A 50 1.99 4.99 -11.78
C THR A 50 0.90 4.14 -11.16
N ILE A 51 1.26 3.23 -10.25
CA ILE A 51 0.30 2.35 -9.56
C ILE A 51 -0.70 3.15 -8.72
N THR A 52 -0.27 4.19 -8.01
CA THR A 52 -1.16 5.06 -7.23
C THR A 52 -2.12 5.82 -8.13
N THR A 53 -1.66 6.31 -9.29
CA THR A 53 -2.53 6.94 -10.27
C THR A 53 -3.55 5.95 -10.85
N LEU A 54 -3.12 4.74 -11.19
CA LEU A 54 -4.01 3.69 -11.69
C LEU A 54 -5.10 3.35 -10.67
N VAL A 55 -4.74 3.16 -9.40
CA VAL A 55 -5.69 2.91 -8.31
C VAL A 55 -6.69 4.05 -8.17
N LYS A 56 -6.22 5.31 -8.15
CA LYS A 56 -7.09 6.50 -8.05
C LYS A 56 -8.09 6.61 -9.20
N ILE A 57 -7.62 6.43 -10.45
CA ILE A 57 -8.48 6.48 -11.63
C ILE A 57 -9.47 5.32 -11.62
N SER A 58 -9.01 4.11 -11.33
CA SER A 58 -9.89 2.92 -11.27
C SER A 58 -11.00 3.12 -10.24
N ARG A 59 -10.65 3.67 -9.08
CA ARG A 59 -11.60 4.01 -8.02
C ARG A 59 -12.61 5.08 -8.47
N ALA A 60 -12.15 6.16 -9.07
CA ALA A 60 -13.03 7.23 -9.55
C ALA A 60 -14.01 6.77 -10.64
N LEU A 61 -13.63 5.74 -11.41
CA LEU A 61 -14.45 5.11 -12.43
C LEU A 61 -15.23 3.89 -11.93
N SER A 62 -15.21 3.61 -10.61
CA SER A 62 -15.85 2.44 -9.99
C SER A 62 -15.47 1.10 -10.63
N ILE A 63 -14.21 0.98 -11.06
CA ILE A 63 -13.65 -0.22 -11.69
C ILE A 63 -13.04 -1.13 -10.59
N PRO A 64 -13.53 -2.37 -10.43
CA PRO A 64 -12.95 -3.32 -9.48
C PRO A 64 -11.51 -3.70 -9.82
N SER A 65 -10.71 -3.98 -8.80
CA SER A 65 -9.29 -4.34 -8.95
C SER A 65 -9.08 -5.58 -9.85
N GLU A 66 -10.02 -6.53 -9.79
CA GLU A 66 -10.05 -7.75 -10.59
C GLU A 66 -10.25 -7.44 -12.08
N THR A 67 -11.03 -6.40 -12.39
CA THR A 67 -11.24 -5.98 -13.79
C THR A 67 -9.96 -5.38 -14.36
N VAL A 68 -9.25 -4.57 -13.56
CA VAL A 68 -7.93 -4.03 -13.93
C VAL A 68 -6.91 -5.16 -14.08
N ALA A 69 -6.90 -6.11 -13.14
CA ALA A 69 -6.02 -7.26 -13.18
C ALA A 69 -6.27 -8.14 -14.42
N ALA A 70 -7.54 -8.41 -14.74
CA ALA A 70 -7.93 -9.17 -15.93
C ALA A 70 -7.46 -8.45 -17.20
N PHE A 71 -7.68 -7.13 -17.28
CA PHE A 71 -7.22 -6.33 -18.42
C PHE A 71 -5.70 -6.40 -18.59
N LEU A 72 -4.96 -6.36 -17.48
CA LEU A 72 -3.50 -6.46 -17.47
C LEU A 72 -2.99 -7.91 -17.59
N SER A 73 -3.87 -8.89 -17.81
CA SER A 73 -3.51 -10.31 -17.90
C SER A 73 -2.75 -10.82 -16.67
N LEU A 74 -3.16 -10.35 -15.49
CA LEU A 74 -2.61 -10.75 -14.20
C LEU A 74 -3.39 -11.92 -13.61
N ASN A 75 -2.72 -12.74 -12.79
CA ASN A 75 -3.39 -13.74 -11.98
C ASN A 75 -4.44 -13.08 -11.06
N LEU A 76 -5.69 -13.48 -11.21
CA LEU A 76 -6.82 -12.94 -10.46
C LEU A 76 -6.94 -13.53 -9.05
N SER A 77 -6.35 -14.70 -8.80
CA SER A 77 -6.51 -15.43 -7.54
C SER A 77 -6.12 -14.58 -6.32
N PRO A 78 -5.00 -13.82 -6.33
CA PRO A 78 -4.65 -12.99 -5.18
C PRO A 78 -5.65 -11.86 -4.89
N PHE A 79 -6.18 -11.22 -5.93
CA PHE A 79 -7.19 -10.18 -5.77
C PHE A 79 -8.49 -10.75 -5.19
N LYS A 80 -8.98 -11.86 -5.74
CA LYS A 80 -10.18 -12.54 -5.24
C LYS A 80 -10.04 -13.01 -3.80
N ALA A 81 -8.87 -13.56 -3.44
CA ALA A 81 -8.60 -14.02 -2.08
C ALA A 81 -8.63 -12.86 -1.08
N ARG A 82 -8.03 -11.71 -1.44
CA ARG A 82 -8.10 -10.49 -0.62
C ARG A 82 -9.52 -9.96 -0.51
N GLU A 83 -10.26 -9.86 -1.62
CA GLU A 83 -11.65 -9.36 -1.59
C GLU A 83 -12.55 -10.25 -0.73
N ALA A 84 -12.39 -11.58 -0.80
CA ALA A 84 -13.09 -12.50 0.09
C ALA A 84 -12.71 -12.31 1.57
N ALA A 85 -11.47 -11.91 1.89
CA ALA A 85 -11.09 -11.56 3.25
C ALA A 85 -11.74 -10.25 3.71
N LEU A 86 -11.71 -9.22 2.87
CA LEU A 86 -12.37 -7.94 3.14
C LEU A 86 -13.88 -8.11 3.36
N GLU A 87 -14.55 -8.90 2.52
CA GLU A 87 -15.97 -9.23 2.70
C GLU A 87 -16.28 -9.93 4.03
N ARG A 88 -15.42 -10.87 4.47
CA ARG A 88 -15.58 -11.50 5.79
C ARG A 88 -15.44 -10.50 6.92
N ILE A 89 -14.52 -9.54 6.80
CA ILE A 89 -14.34 -8.45 7.78
C ILE A 89 -15.56 -7.52 7.77
N ARG A 90 -16.05 -7.09 6.60
CA ARG A 90 -17.24 -6.23 6.46
C ARG A 90 -18.48 -6.86 7.08
N ARG A 91 -18.64 -8.18 6.98
CA ARG A 91 -19.76 -8.94 7.58
C ARG A 91 -19.57 -9.24 9.07
N GLY A 92 -18.45 -8.86 9.68
CA GLY A 92 -18.11 -9.23 11.06
C GLY A 92 -17.86 -10.73 11.26
N ALA A 93 -17.75 -11.50 10.17
CA ALA A 93 -17.55 -12.96 10.20
C ALA A 93 -16.08 -13.35 10.47
N ALA A 94 -15.16 -12.42 10.27
CA ALA A 94 -13.78 -12.53 10.71
C ALA A 94 -13.52 -11.45 11.77
N SER A 95 -12.89 -11.84 12.88
CA SER A 95 -12.41 -10.86 13.85
C SER A 95 -11.46 -9.90 13.14
N ARG A 96 -11.63 -8.58 13.32
CA ARG A 96 -10.65 -7.57 12.86
C ARG A 96 -9.23 -7.89 13.35
N SER A 97 -9.11 -8.58 14.50
CA SER A 97 -7.82 -9.08 15.00
C SER A 97 -7.12 -10.06 14.05
N SER A 98 -7.84 -10.78 13.19
CA SER A 98 -7.23 -11.70 12.22
C SER A 98 -6.48 -11.00 11.09
N ALA A 99 -6.76 -9.72 10.82
CA ALA A 99 -6.14 -8.97 9.72
C ALA A 99 -4.68 -8.55 9.97
N ARG A 100 -4.16 -8.81 11.18
CA ARG A 100 -2.78 -8.51 11.62
C ARG A 100 -2.27 -7.09 11.30
N SER A 101 -3.17 -6.15 11.01
CA SER A 101 -2.87 -4.80 10.54
C SER A 101 -4.00 -3.86 10.92
N LEU A 102 -3.68 -2.59 11.15
CA LEU A 102 -4.69 -1.54 11.33
C LEU A 102 -5.36 -1.25 9.99
N PHE A 103 -6.68 -1.11 10.00
CA PHE A 103 -7.41 -0.62 8.83
C PHE A 103 -7.24 0.89 8.68
N LEU A 104 -7.54 1.41 7.49
CA LEU A 104 -7.46 2.85 7.26
C LEU A 104 -8.39 3.62 8.21
N GLU A 105 -9.61 3.14 8.41
CA GLU A 105 -10.55 3.70 9.39
C GLU A 105 -9.94 3.82 10.79
N ASP A 106 -9.30 2.74 11.26
CA ASP A 106 -8.64 2.69 12.57
C ASP A 106 -7.55 3.78 12.68
N LEU A 107 -6.76 3.95 11.63
CA LEU A 107 -5.71 4.96 11.57
C LEU A 107 -6.27 6.39 11.57
N LEU A 108 -7.39 6.63 10.89
CA LEU A 108 -8.04 7.94 10.89
C LEU A 108 -8.63 8.25 12.27
N ARG A 109 -9.33 7.29 12.87
CA ARG A 109 -9.86 7.42 14.24
C ARG A 109 -8.72 7.75 15.21
N LEU A 110 -7.62 6.99 15.15
CA LEU A 110 -6.41 7.24 15.92
C LEU A 110 -5.84 8.64 15.69
N HIS A 111 -5.77 9.08 14.43
CA HIS A 111 -5.20 10.39 14.10
C HIS A 111 -6.06 11.54 14.64
N PHE A 112 -7.39 11.47 14.48
CA PHE A 112 -8.29 12.48 15.03
C PHE A 112 -8.23 12.51 16.56
N SER A 113 -8.16 11.34 17.21
CA SER A 113 -7.94 11.25 18.66
C SER A 113 -6.59 11.86 19.05
N TYR A 114 -5.52 11.63 18.29
CA TYR A 114 -4.20 12.20 18.54
C TYR A 114 -4.19 13.74 18.42
N GLN A 115 -4.85 14.31 17.42
CA GLN A 115 -4.93 15.77 17.26
C GLN A 115 -5.74 16.43 18.38
N THR A 116 -6.80 15.77 18.83
CA THR A 116 -7.74 16.32 19.82
C THR A 116 -7.25 16.12 21.26
N TYR A 117 -6.59 14.99 21.55
CA TYR A 117 -6.23 14.55 22.89
C TYR A 117 -4.76 14.16 22.98
N SER A 118 -3.85 14.99 22.45
CA SER A 118 -2.45 14.61 22.25
C SER A 118 -1.75 14.09 23.52
N GLN A 119 -2.00 14.71 24.69
CA GLN A 119 -1.41 14.26 25.97
C GLN A 119 -2.04 12.96 26.49
N GLU A 120 -3.37 12.82 26.49
CA GLU A 120 -4.06 11.61 26.93
C GLU A 120 -3.77 10.43 25.99
N PHE A 121 -3.76 10.67 24.68
CA PHE A 121 -3.35 9.69 23.68
C PHE A 121 -1.92 9.23 23.93
N GLN A 122 -0.98 10.16 24.16
CA GLN A 122 0.42 9.81 24.44
C GLN A 122 0.53 8.96 25.72
N ALA A 123 -0.23 9.29 26.77
CA ALA A 123 -0.26 8.51 28.00
C ALA A 123 -0.81 7.09 27.76
N LEU A 124 -1.97 6.96 27.12
CA LEU A 124 -2.60 5.67 26.79
C LEU A 124 -1.70 4.84 25.85
N PHE A 125 -1.13 5.46 24.83
CA PHE A 125 -0.19 4.81 23.92
C PHE A 125 1.06 4.33 24.65
N LEU A 126 1.59 5.11 25.61
CA LEU A 126 2.76 4.73 26.38
C LEU A 126 2.46 3.57 27.35
N GLU A 127 1.29 3.58 27.98
CA GLU A 127 0.83 2.45 28.80
C GLU A 127 0.72 1.18 27.97
N TRP A 128 0.08 1.26 26.80
CA TRP A 128 0.03 0.14 25.87
C TRP A 128 1.42 -0.31 25.43
N TYR A 129 2.30 0.62 25.03
CA TYR A 129 3.66 0.31 24.58
C TYR A 129 4.47 -0.45 25.65
N LYS A 130 4.30 -0.06 26.93
CA LYS A 130 4.91 -0.77 28.06
C LYS A 130 4.28 -2.13 28.29
N ALA A 131 2.96 -2.24 28.18
CA ALA A 131 2.21 -3.48 28.40
C ALA A 131 2.46 -4.52 27.28
N ALA A 132 2.58 -4.09 26.03
CA ALA A 132 2.63 -4.94 24.84
C ALA A 132 3.94 -5.73 24.65
N ARG A 133 4.79 -5.87 25.69
CA ARG A 133 6.18 -6.37 25.60
C ARG A 133 7.04 -5.73 24.49
N LEU A 134 6.52 -4.72 23.79
CA LEU A 134 7.24 -3.95 22.79
C LEU A 134 8.42 -3.24 23.43
N ALA A 135 8.32 -2.84 24.69
CA ALA A 135 9.43 -2.34 25.46
C ALA A 135 10.63 -3.32 25.55
N LEU A 136 10.43 -4.63 25.39
CA LEU A 136 11.51 -5.64 25.35
C LEU A 136 12.20 -5.72 23.99
N ILE A 137 11.50 -5.34 22.92
CA ILE A 137 11.96 -5.47 21.52
C ILE A 137 12.40 -4.13 20.94
N LEU A 138 11.88 -3.04 21.50
CA LEU A 138 12.11 -1.65 21.15
C LEU A 138 12.67 -0.79 22.32
N PRO A 139 13.42 -1.30 23.32
CA PRO A 139 13.82 -0.50 24.49
C PRO A 139 14.61 0.77 24.11
N THR A 140 15.39 0.72 23.03
CA THR A 140 16.12 1.88 22.46
C THR A 140 15.29 2.74 21.49
N ARG A 141 14.03 2.38 21.23
CA ARG A 141 13.21 2.97 20.16
C ARG A 141 11.93 3.65 20.62
N GLN A 142 11.59 3.63 21.91
CA GLN A 142 10.48 4.46 22.39
C GLN A 142 10.65 5.92 21.98
N SER A 143 11.84 6.48 22.23
CA SER A 143 12.20 7.83 21.77
C SER A 143 12.09 7.95 20.24
N ALA A 144 12.57 6.95 19.48
CA ALA A 144 12.47 6.95 18.01
C ALA A 144 11.01 6.90 17.49
N ILE A 145 10.09 6.24 18.20
CA ILE A 145 8.66 6.25 17.87
C ILE A 145 8.09 7.65 18.04
N PHE A 146 8.29 8.27 19.21
CA PHE A 146 7.78 9.62 19.46
C PHE A 146 8.40 10.64 18.52
N GLN A 147 9.72 10.59 18.31
CA GLN A 147 10.41 11.41 17.31
C GLN A 147 9.84 11.20 15.90
N ALA A 148 9.40 9.98 15.56
CA ALA A 148 8.77 9.72 14.27
C ALA A 148 7.34 10.23 14.16
N MET A 149 6.55 10.16 15.24
CA MET A 149 5.21 10.74 15.28
C MET A 149 5.28 12.27 15.16
N GLU A 150 6.25 12.90 15.83
CA GLU A 150 6.53 14.34 15.78
C GLU A 150 7.24 14.76 14.47
N GLY A 151 7.68 13.79 13.66
CA GLY A 151 8.37 14.06 12.40
C GLY A 151 9.80 14.55 12.49
N GLN A 152 10.42 14.38 13.65
CA GLN A 152 11.82 14.67 13.88
C GLN A 152 12.74 13.61 13.26
N ALA A 153 12.33 12.34 13.23
CA ALA A 153 13.12 11.25 12.64
C ALA A 153 12.25 10.14 12.06
N PRO A 154 12.59 9.51 10.92
CA PRO A 154 11.79 8.40 10.40
C PRO A 154 11.96 7.14 11.27
N LEU A 155 10.84 6.50 11.63
CA LEU A 155 10.88 5.17 12.24
C LEU A 155 11.37 4.14 11.19
N PRO A 156 12.45 3.38 11.44
CA PRO A 156 12.90 2.34 10.52
C PRO A 156 11.87 1.21 10.40
N TYR A 157 11.81 0.57 9.23
CA TYR A 157 11.00 -0.63 9.02
C TYR A 157 11.60 -1.84 9.76
N PRO A 158 10.82 -2.77 10.33
CA PRO A 158 11.37 -3.89 11.07
C PRO A 158 12.20 -4.82 10.17
N PRO A 159 13.44 -5.16 10.56
CA PRO A 159 14.31 -6.01 9.73
C PRO A 159 13.89 -7.48 9.69
N SER A 160 13.05 -7.91 10.64
CA SER A 160 12.56 -9.29 10.82
C SER A 160 11.33 -9.64 10.00
N MET A 161 10.69 -8.67 9.33
CA MET A 161 9.50 -8.93 8.51
C MET A 161 9.86 -9.79 7.30
N SER A 162 9.33 -11.00 7.24
CA SER A 162 9.50 -11.91 6.10
C SER A 162 8.55 -11.59 4.95
N ALA A 163 8.82 -12.12 3.75
CA ALA A 163 7.87 -12.00 2.66
C ALA A 163 6.55 -12.75 2.97
N GLN A 164 6.63 -13.87 3.69
CA GLN A 164 5.44 -14.61 4.13
C GLN A 164 4.57 -13.80 5.09
N ASP A 165 5.17 -13.08 6.05
CA ASP A 165 4.40 -12.22 6.97
C ASP A 165 3.58 -11.17 6.22
N ILE A 166 4.18 -10.59 5.17
CA ILE A 166 3.52 -9.56 4.35
C ILE A 166 2.42 -10.16 3.48
N GLN A 167 2.63 -11.37 2.94
CA GLN A 167 1.57 -12.11 2.25
C GLN A 167 0.42 -12.46 3.19
N ASP A 168 0.70 -12.90 4.42
CA ASP A 168 -0.33 -13.20 5.41
C ASP A 168 -1.18 -11.97 5.70
N ILE A 169 -0.55 -10.80 5.94
CA ILE A 169 -1.26 -9.53 6.13
C ILE A 169 -2.10 -9.19 4.88
N PHE A 170 -1.54 -9.34 3.68
CA PHE A 170 -2.25 -9.09 2.43
C PHE A 170 -3.51 -9.95 2.29
N PHE A 171 -3.38 -11.26 2.49
CA PHE A 171 -4.47 -12.23 2.34
C PHE A 171 -5.48 -12.17 3.48
N ALA A 172 -5.10 -11.61 4.63
CA ALA A 172 -6.03 -11.32 5.71
C ALA A 172 -6.80 -10.00 5.51
N GLY A 173 -6.61 -9.31 4.38
CA GLY A 173 -7.27 -8.04 4.08
C GLY A 173 -6.63 -6.83 4.79
N GLY A 174 -5.47 -7.01 5.43
CA GLY A 174 -4.78 -5.95 6.15
C GLY A 174 -4.30 -4.83 5.23
N THR A 175 -4.20 -3.62 5.77
CA THR A 175 -3.61 -2.46 5.07
C THR A 175 -2.11 -2.68 4.89
N LEU A 176 -1.57 -2.34 3.72
CA LEU A 176 -0.14 -2.34 3.43
C LEU A 176 0.36 -0.92 3.12
N ILE A 177 1.65 -0.68 3.37
CA ILE A 177 2.38 0.51 2.94
C ILE A 177 3.45 0.14 1.90
N PHE A 178 4.01 1.10 1.15
CA PHE A 178 5.02 0.79 0.13
C PHE A 178 6.28 0.11 0.70
N GLN A 179 6.62 0.38 1.97
CA GLN A 179 7.73 -0.33 2.63
C GLN A 179 7.41 -1.82 2.86
N ASP A 180 6.15 -2.19 3.12
CA ASP A 180 5.74 -3.61 3.13
C ASP A 180 5.96 -4.21 1.74
N ALA A 181 5.48 -3.54 0.68
CA ALA A 181 5.62 -4.04 -0.69
C ALA A 181 7.09 -4.21 -1.11
N SER A 182 7.97 -3.29 -0.68
CA SER A 182 9.41 -3.38 -0.88
C SER A 182 10.08 -4.46 -0.06
N ALA A 183 9.68 -4.64 1.21
CA ALA A 183 10.17 -5.73 2.06
C ALA A 183 9.77 -7.09 1.50
N TYR A 184 8.54 -7.21 0.97
CA TYR A 184 8.06 -8.40 0.28
C TYR A 184 8.93 -8.72 -0.94
N LEU A 185 9.17 -7.73 -1.81
CA LEU A 185 10.01 -7.90 -3.00
C LEU A 185 11.44 -8.36 -2.63
N ARG A 186 12.00 -7.80 -1.56
CA ARG A 186 13.32 -8.17 -1.06
C ARG A 186 13.36 -9.59 -0.51
N GLY A 187 12.37 -9.95 0.32
CA GLY A 187 12.27 -11.29 0.91
C GLY A 187 12.10 -12.35 -0.18
N TRP A 188 11.21 -12.12 -1.14
CA TRP A 188 11.05 -12.98 -2.32
C TRP A 188 12.37 -13.16 -3.08
N ARG A 189 13.09 -12.06 -3.34
CA ARG A 189 14.39 -12.12 -4.02
C ARG A 189 15.40 -12.97 -3.22
N GLN A 190 15.45 -12.79 -1.90
CA GLN A 190 16.35 -13.52 -1.01
C GLN A 190 16.00 -15.02 -0.94
N GLU A 191 14.72 -15.37 -0.83
CA GLU A 191 14.23 -16.76 -0.82
C GLU A 191 14.60 -17.52 -2.11
N ASN A 192 14.70 -16.79 -3.22
CA ASN A 192 15.10 -17.35 -4.52
C ASN A 192 16.61 -17.23 -4.80
N ASN A 193 17.43 -16.81 -3.83
CA ASN A 193 18.88 -16.60 -3.98
C ASN A 193 19.26 -15.65 -5.13
N LEU A 194 18.42 -14.67 -5.43
CA LEU A 194 18.61 -13.76 -6.55
C LEU A 194 19.38 -12.49 -6.13
N GLY A 195 20.37 -12.09 -6.93
CA GLY A 195 21.08 -10.82 -6.74
C GLY A 195 20.29 -9.61 -7.25
N VAL A 196 20.47 -8.43 -6.66
CA VAL A 196 19.79 -7.18 -7.10
C VAL A 196 20.05 -6.88 -8.59
N ARG A 197 21.29 -7.06 -9.04
CA ARG A 197 21.67 -6.89 -10.46
C ARG A 197 21.03 -7.93 -11.36
N GLN A 198 20.88 -9.16 -10.88
CA GLN A 198 20.28 -10.26 -11.63
C GLN A 198 18.80 -9.97 -11.89
N VAL A 199 18.03 -9.65 -10.84
CA VAL A 199 16.61 -9.29 -10.99
C VAL A 199 16.41 -8.10 -11.91
N ALA A 200 17.21 -7.04 -11.74
CA ALA A 200 17.12 -5.87 -12.61
C ALA A 200 17.34 -6.24 -14.09
N ARG A 201 18.38 -7.03 -14.38
CA ARG A 201 18.70 -7.46 -15.75
C ARG A 201 17.60 -8.35 -16.34
N GLU A 202 17.17 -9.37 -15.61
CA GLU A 202 16.22 -10.38 -16.10
C GLU A 202 14.80 -9.83 -16.23
N ALA A 203 14.40 -8.88 -15.38
CA ALA A 203 13.14 -8.14 -15.51
C ALA A 203 13.22 -6.97 -16.53
N GLY A 204 14.37 -6.74 -17.19
CA GLY A 204 14.52 -5.63 -18.14
C GLY A 204 14.40 -4.23 -17.51
N LEU A 205 14.82 -4.09 -16.25
CA LEU A 205 14.81 -2.84 -15.48
C LEU A 205 16.21 -2.24 -15.36
N SER A 206 16.28 -0.92 -15.17
CA SER A 206 17.54 -0.31 -14.75
C SER A 206 17.87 -0.70 -13.31
N LEU A 207 19.15 -0.90 -13.03
CA LEU A 207 19.63 -1.25 -11.67
C LEU A 207 19.15 -0.25 -10.63
N THR A 208 19.20 1.05 -10.95
CA THR A 208 18.78 2.12 -10.05
C THR A 208 17.27 2.07 -9.74
N VAL A 209 16.43 1.80 -10.75
CA VAL A 209 14.97 1.69 -10.55
C VAL A 209 14.65 0.50 -9.66
N TYR A 210 15.21 -0.66 -9.96
CA TYR A 210 15.00 -1.86 -9.16
C TYR A 210 15.53 -1.68 -7.73
N HIS A 211 16.75 -1.16 -7.57
CA HIS A 211 17.34 -0.95 -6.26
C HIS A 211 16.48 -0.03 -5.38
N ARG A 212 16.00 1.10 -5.91
CA ARG A 212 15.10 2.00 -5.16
C ARG A 212 13.81 1.33 -4.72
N LEU A 213 13.26 0.43 -5.54
CA LEU A 213 12.10 -0.37 -5.22
C LEU A 213 12.41 -1.40 -4.11
N ASP A 214 13.54 -2.10 -4.21
CA ASP A 214 14.00 -3.12 -3.23
C ASP A 214 14.27 -2.51 -1.83
N VAL A 215 14.72 -1.25 -1.77
CA VAL A 215 14.96 -0.53 -0.50
C VAL A 215 13.78 0.32 -0.02
N GLY A 216 12.67 0.38 -0.75
CA GLY A 216 11.50 1.19 -0.37
C GLY A 216 11.71 2.71 -0.44
N LYS A 217 12.60 3.18 -1.32
CA LYS A 217 12.90 4.61 -1.54
C LYS A 217 12.27 5.16 -2.82
N THR A 218 11.10 4.65 -3.18
CA THR A 218 10.38 5.09 -4.39
C THR A 218 8.96 5.52 -4.06
N GLU A 219 8.67 6.79 -4.36
CA GLU A 219 7.33 7.36 -4.18
C GLU A 219 6.44 7.15 -5.41
N LYS A 220 7.07 6.92 -6.58
CA LYS A 220 6.38 6.81 -7.88
C LYS A 220 6.74 5.50 -8.55
N VAL A 221 5.99 4.46 -8.22
CA VAL A 221 6.16 3.13 -8.83
C VAL A 221 5.37 3.05 -10.14
N LYS A 222 6.06 2.85 -11.26
CA LYS A 222 5.44 2.72 -12.58
C LYS A 222 4.76 1.37 -12.73
N VAL A 223 3.58 1.35 -13.36
CA VAL A 223 2.85 0.11 -13.66
C VAL A 223 3.69 -0.81 -14.55
N SER A 224 4.41 -0.27 -15.53
CA SER A 224 5.32 -1.05 -16.40
C SER A 224 6.38 -1.81 -15.61
N THR A 225 6.92 -1.20 -14.55
CA THR A 225 7.94 -1.81 -13.70
C THR A 225 7.35 -2.98 -12.91
N LEU A 226 6.14 -2.83 -12.38
CA LEU A 226 5.47 -3.90 -11.64
C LEU A 226 5.05 -5.05 -12.54
N LEU A 227 4.60 -4.77 -13.77
CA LEU A 227 4.28 -5.83 -14.74
C LEU A 227 5.52 -6.62 -15.13
N ALA A 228 6.65 -5.95 -15.36
CA ALA A 228 7.91 -6.64 -15.68
C ALA A 228 8.40 -7.52 -14.53
N LEU A 229 8.28 -7.04 -13.28
CA LEU A 229 8.62 -7.84 -12.10
C LEU A 229 7.66 -9.00 -11.88
N GLN A 230 6.36 -8.79 -12.08
CA GLN A 230 5.35 -9.83 -11.97
C GLN A 230 5.56 -10.93 -13.00
N GLN A 231 5.87 -10.56 -14.25
CA GLN A 231 6.18 -11.51 -15.31
C GLN A 231 7.45 -12.31 -14.99
N PHE A 232 8.48 -11.64 -14.47
CA PHE A 232 9.74 -12.28 -14.08
C PHE A 232 9.55 -13.24 -12.89
N ALA A 233 8.79 -12.84 -11.87
CA ALA A 233 8.53 -13.66 -10.69
C ALA A 233 7.54 -14.81 -10.96
N GLY A 234 6.68 -14.68 -11.98
CA GLY A 234 5.62 -15.63 -12.28
C GLY A 234 4.39 -15.49 -11.37
N ASP A 235 3.36 -16.27 -11.67
CA ASP A 235 2.01 -16.11 -11.08
C ASP A 235 1.89 -16.51 -9.61
N LYS A 236 2.89 -17.20 -9.07
CA LYS A 236 2.92 -17.64 -7.66
C LYS A 236 3.18 -16.50 -6.69
N HIS A 237 3.77 -15.41 -7.15
CA HIS A 237 4.17 -14.29 -6.30
C HIS A 237 3.29 -13.08 -6.56
N PRO A 238 2.46 -12.64 -5.61
CA PRO A 238 1.54 -11.52 -5.80
C PRO A 238 2.22 -10.14 -5.72
N ILE A 239 3.30 -9.90 -6.48
CA ILE A 239 4.03 -8.62 -6.47
C ILE A 239 3.07 -7.47 -6.82
N PHE A 240 2.38 -7.56 -7.95
CA PHE A 240 1.48 -6.51 -8.39
C PHE A 240 0.30 -6.28 -7.40
N PRO A 241 -0.44 -7.33 -6.94
CA PRO A 241 -1.47 -7.18 -5.91
C PRO A 241 -0.98 -6.53 -4.61
N ILE A 242 0.22 -6.88 -4.13
CA ILE A 242 0.79 -6.29 -2.92
C ILE A 242 1.07 -4.79 -3.10
N PHE A 243 1.66 -4.41 -4.25
CA PHE A 243 1.88 -3.00 -4.57
C PHE A 243 0.56 -2.23 -4.81
N TRP A 244 -0.48 -2.90 -5.31
CA TRP A 244 -1.82 -2.34 -5.42
C TRP A 244 -2.41 -2.00 -4.04
N ALA A 245 -2.36 -2.93 -3.08
CA ALA A 245 -2.80 -2.71 -1.70
C ALA A 245 -2.03 -1.55 -1.02
N ALA A 246 -0.70 -1.48 -1.22
CA ALA A 246 0.10 -0.36 -0.73
C ALA A 246 -0.31 0.99 -1.38
N ALA A 247 -0.66 0.97 -2.67
CA ALA A 247 -1.07 2.15 -3.40
C ALA A 247 -2.47 2.66 -2.99
N LEU A 248 -3.37 1.78 -2.55
CA LEU A 248 -4.66 2.17 -1.96
C LEU A 248 -4.47 2.98 -0.68
N PHE A 249 -3.60 2.53 0.22
CA PHE A 249 -3.22 3.28 1.43
C PHE A 249 -2.64 4.65 1.06
N GLN A 250 -1.68 4.70 0.13
CA GLN A 250 -1.11 5.96 -0.37
C GLN A 250 -2.16 6.91 -0.95
N ALA A 251 -3.17 6.36 -1.63
CA ALA A 251 -4.26 7.13 -2.20
C ALA A 251 -5.30 7.56 -1.16
N GLY A 252 -5.21 7.06 0.08
CA GLY A 252 -6.19 7.29 1.14
C GLY A 252 -7.51 6.57 0.88
N ILE A 253 -7.49 5.47 0.12
CA ILE A 253 -8.71 4.72 -0.21
C ILE A 253 -8.90 3.64 0.85
N ASP A 254 -10.08 3.64 1.47
CA ASP A 254 -10.49 2.60 2.39
C ASP A 254 -11.19 1.48 1.61
N GLU A 255 -10.58 0.30 1.57
CA GLU A 255 -11.19 -0.86 0.93
C GLU A 255 -12.36 -1.40 1.73
N LEU A 256 -12.41 -1.23 3.05
CA LEU A 256 -13.56 -1.70 3.84
C LEU A 256 -14.82 -0.88 3.55
N HIS A 257 -14.65 0.38 3.18
CA HIS A 257 -15.73 1.31 2.90
C HIS A 257 -15.64 1.80 1.45
N PRO A 258 -16.04 0.97 0.47
CA PRO A 258 -15.94 1.29 -0.95
C PRO A 258 -16.86 2.43 -1.40
N ASP A 259 -17.67 3.02 -0.53
CA ASP A 259 -18.43 4.23 -0.86
C ASP A 259 -17.82 5.49 -0.21
N SER A 260 -16.85 5.31 0.70
CA SER A 260 -16.19 6.44 1.34
C SER A 260 -15.29 7.19 0.35
N PRO A 261 -15.33 8.53 0.37
CA PRO A 261 -14.41 9.33 -0.41
C PRO A 261 -12.98 9.05 0.08
N PRO A 262 -11.97 9.12 -0.80
CA PRO A 262 -10.59 8.98 -0.36
C PRO A 262 -10.26 9.98 0.76
N VAL A 263 -9.32 9.66 1.63
CA VAL A 263 -8.81 10.58 2.66
C VAL A 263 -7.87 11.59 1.98
N ARG A 264 -7.98 12.87 2.35
CA ARG A 264 -6.93 13.84 2.04
C ARG A 264 -5.88 13.75 3.14
N TRP A 265 -4.81 13.02 2.85
CA TRP A 265 -3.68 12.99 3.76
C TRP A 265 -3.03 14.37 3.84
N GLY A 266 -3.12 15.03 5.01
CA GLY A 266 -2.13 16.02 5.39
C GLY A 266 -0.78 15.35 5.62
N GLN A 267 0.32 16.11 5.53
CA GLN A 267 1.67 15.56 5.76
C GLN A 267 1.79 14.90 7.15
N GLU A 268 1.19 15.52 8.16
CA GLU A 268 1.16 14.99 9.53
C GLU A 268 0.32 13.72 9.65
N ALA A 269 -0.91 13.73 9.11
CA ALA A 269 -1.80 12.56 9.08
C ALA A 269 -1.15 11.36 8.39
N TRP A 270 -0.50 11.60 7.24
CA TRP A 270 0.24 10.59 6.51
C TRP A 270 1.36 9.99 7.35
N ARG A 271 2.18 10.84 7.97
CA ARG A 271 3.32 10.41 8.78
C ARG A 271 2.86 9.60 9.99
N PHE A 272 1.84 10.09 10.69
CA PHE A 272 1.22 9.37 11.80
C PHE A 272 0.74 7.99 11.37
N ALA A 273 -0.01 7.90 10.27
CA ALA A 273 -0.52 6.66 9.73
C ALA A 273 0.60 5.68 9.36
N GLU A 274 1.68 6.16 8.73
CA GLU A 274 2.86 5.35 8.39
C GLU A 274 3.58 4.83 9.64
N VAL A 275 3.73 5.66 10.67
CA VAL A 275 4.36 5.27 11.95
C VAL A 275 3.52 4.21 12.66
N MET A 276 2.20 4.40 12.74
CA MET A 276 1.30 3.42 13.34
C MET A 276 1.35 2.08 12.59
N GLN A 277 1.39 2.10 11.25
CA GLN A 277 1.59 0.87 10.47
C GLN A 277 2.90 0.19 10.84
N LYS A 278 4.02 0.90 10.91
CA LYS A 278 5.31 0.32 11.31
C LYS A 278 5.28 -0.27 12.72
N ILE A 279 4.62 0.38 13.68
CA ILE A 279 4.45 -0.14 15.04
C ILE A 279 3.72 -1.50 14.99
N THR A 280 2.66 -1.62 14.18
CA THR A 280 1.97 -2.91 14.01
C THR A 280 2.90 -3.99 13.44
N ARG A 281 3.83 -3.64 12.56
CA ARG A 281 4.82 -4.59 12.02
C ARG A 281 5.84 -5.02 13.06
N TYR A 282 6.26 -4.13 13.95
CA TYR A 282 7.10 -4.50 15.10
C TYR A 282 6.38 -5.46 16.05
N ALA A 283 5.11 -5.18 16.37
CA ALA A 283 4.29 -6.07 17.19
C ALA A 283 4.09 -7.44 16.51
N HIS A 284 3.83 -7.47 15.20
CA HIS A 284 3.72 -8.71 14.43
C HIS A 284 5.02 -9.51 14.46
N SER A 285 6.16 -8.87 14.16
CA SER A 285 7.49 -9.51 14.20
C SER A 285 7.87 -10.04 15.59
N ALA A 286 7.30 -9.44 16.65
CA ALA A 286 7.50 -9.83 18.03
C ALA A 286 6.71 -11.08 18.45
N GLY A 287 5.75 -11.52 17.62
CA GLY A 287 4.76 -12.52 18.03
C GLY A 287 3.76 -12.00 19.07
N GLU A 288 3.66 -10.67 19.23
CA GLU A 288 2.76 -10.06 20.20
C GLU A 288 1.34 -9.97 19.65
N PRO A 289 0.31 -10.29 20.47
CA PRO A 289 -1.07 -10.13 20.06
C PRO A 289 -1.44 -8.66 19.82
N TYR A 290 -2.43 -8.46 18.97
CA TYR A 290 -2.71 -7.25 18.19
C TYR A 290 -2.94 -5.95 18.98
N LEU A 291 -2.54 -4.83 18.34
CA LEU A 291 -2.91 -3.46 18.69
C LEU A 291 -4.43 -3.23 18.75
N THR A 292 -5.22 -4.01 18.01
CA THR A 292 -6.66 -3.77 17.83
C THR A 292 -7.48 -3.97 19.10
N GLN A 293 -6.94 -4.58 20.16
CA GLN A 293 -7.67 -4.67 21.44
C GLN A 293 -7.82 -3.31 22.14
N TRP A 294 -7.11 -2.27 21.68
CA TRP A 294 -7.13 -0.91 22.22
C TRP A 294 -7.98 0.09 21.41
N LEU A 295 -8.53 -0.33 20.27
CA LEU A 295 -9.36 0.50 19.38
C LEU A 295 -10.84 0.14 19.53
#